data_AF-A0A438BS57-F1
#
_entry.id   AF-A0A438BS57-F1
#
_cell.length_a   1.000
_cell.length_b   1.000
_cell.length_c   1.000
_cell.angle_alpha   90.00
_cell.angle_beta   90.00
_cell.angle_gamma   90.00
#
_symmetry.space_group_name_H-M   'P 1'
#
loop_
_entity.id
_entity.type
_entity.pdbx_description
1 polymer ?
#
loop_
_entity_poly.entity_id
_entity_poly.type
_entity_poly.pdbx_seq_one_letter_code
_entity_poly.pdbx_strand_id
1 'polypeptide(L)'
;MEDGLDPQRTLSREGPSLTFPPPHQLEGIHVEATFSEPMMTKSSFTAGPSSQPSFTELPSQAPHVPDHAPWMDLSTQISSLGTRMEEPALVHDSCFYSMEEHLDQYQTGVTSQFDHFQQHFERIEERIDQQQATFDHLEQRMDRIESRQASQHEEMMAYLRSVFPPPPPQP
;
A
#
# COMPACT_ATOMS: atom_id res chain seq x y z
N MET A 1 -2.90 53.75 24.51
CA MET A 1 -1.56 53.21 24.19
C MET A 1 -1.27 52.18 25.26
N GLU A 2 -0.83 50.99 24.84
CA GLU A 2 -0.52 49.79 25.65
C GLU A 2 -1.72 49.17 26.39
N ASP A 3 -1.91 47.86 26.45
CA ASP A 3 -1.37 46.67 25.79
C ASP A 3 -2.35 45.59 26.32
N GLY A 4 -3.14 44.91 25.50
CA GLY A 4 -2.68 43.73 24.77
C GLY A 4 -2.33 42.62 25.76
N LEU A 5 -3.19 41.59 25.88
CA LEU A 5 -2.88 40.15 26.01
C LEU A 5 -3.98 39.39 26.78
N ASP A 6 -4.91 38.87 26.00
CA ASP A 6 -5.86 37.80 26.34
C ASP A 6 -5.13 36.44 26.26
N PRO A 7 -5.19 35.55 27.27
CA PRO A 7 -4.62 34.21 27.20
C PRO A 7 -5.58 33.24 26.49
N GLN A 8 -5.84 33.47 25.21
CA GLN A 8 -6.57 32.54 24.33
C GLN A 8 -5.67 32.13 23.17
N ARG A 9 -4.77 31.19 23.47
CA ARG A 9 -3.91 30.54 22.46
C ARG A 9 -4.77 29.61 21.61
N THR A 10 -5.21 30.17 20.49
CA THR A 10 -5.54 29.55 19.20
C THR A 10 -5.05 28.11 19.01
N LEU A 11 -5.98 27.14 18.99
CA LEU A 11 -5.80 25.83 18.34
C LEU A 11 -7.13 25.33 17.77
N SER A 12 -7.78 26.13 16.91
CA SER A 12 -8.65 25.55 15.89
C SER A 12 -7.75 24.95 14.81
N ARG A 13 -7.34 23.69 14.99
CA ARG A 13 -6.81 22.89 13.88
C ARG A 13 -7.99 22.27 13.17
N GLU A 14 -8.58 23.06 12.28
CA GLU A 14 -9.46 22.55 11.23
C GLU A 14 -8.64 21.54 10.42
N GLY A 15 -9.02 20.27 10.50
CA GLY A 15 -8.37 19.21 9.72
C GLY A 15 -8.65 19.41 8.23
N PRO A 16 -7.77 18.94 7.33
CA PRO A 16 -8.10 18.93 5.91
C PRO A 16 -9.32 18.03 5.69
N SER A 17 -10.46 18.65 5.35
CA SER A 17 -11.63 17.94 4.82
C SER A 17 -11.22 17.22 3.55
N LEU A 18 -10.90 15.93 3.69
CA LEU A 18 -10.65 15.04 2.56
C LEU A 18 -12.01 14.58 2.03
N THR A 19 -12.55 15.34 1.07
CA THR A 19 -13.74 14.95 0.32
C THR A 19 -13.38 13.74 -0.55
N PHE A 20 -13.77 12.55 -0.12
CA PHE A 20 -13.64 11.35 -0.93
C PHE A 20 -14.65 11.38 -2.09
N PRO A 21 -14.22 11.25 -3.37
CA PRO A 21 -15.14 11.01 -4.46
C PRO A 21 -15.70 9.56 -4.38
N PRO A 22 -16.91 9.29 -4.89
CA PRO A 22 -17.50 7.96 -4.86
C PRO A 22 -16.75 7.00 -5.79
N PRO A 23 -16.76 5.68 -5.51
CA PRO A 23 -16.02 4.71 -6.32
C PRO A 23 -16.61 4.61 -7.72
N HIS A 24 -15.78 4.86 -8.73
CA HIS A 24 -16.11 4.59 -10.11
C HIS A 24 -16.24 3.07 -10.29
N GLN A 25 -17.39 2.65 -10.81
CA GLN A 25 -17.65 1.26 -11.19
C GLN A 25 -16.62 0.88 -12.27
N LEU A 26 -15.74 -0.07 -11.95
CA LEU A 26 -14.82 -0.68 -12.90
C LEU A 26 -15.62 -1.71 -13.72
N GLU A 27 -16.24 -1.21 -14.78
CA GLU A 27 -16.75 -2.02 -15.89
C GLU A 27 -15.61 -2.91 -16.40
N GLY A 28 -15.87 -4.21 -16.56
CA GLY A 28 -14.87 -5.22 -16.84
C GLY A 28 -14.03 -4.91 -18.07
N ILE A 29 -12.72 -4.77 -17.87
CA ILE A 29 -11.75 -4.84 -18.96
C ILE A 29 -11.49 -6.31 -19.28
N HIS A 30 -12.02 -6.77 -20.41
CA HIS A 30 -11.53 -8.00 -21.03
C HIS A 30 -10.09 -7.71 -21.47
N VAL A 31 -9.14 -8.43 -20.90
CA VAL A 31 -7.75 -8.36 -21.36
C VAL A 31 -7.57 -9.52 -22.33
N GLU A 32 -7.96 -9.30 -23.58
CA GLU A 32 -7.53 -10.13 -24.70
C GLU A 32 -6.05 -9.84 -24.94
N ALA A 33 -5.23 -10.83 -24.61
CA ALA A 33 -3.80 -10.78 -24.82
C ALA A 33 -3.51 -10.88 -26.33
N THR A 34 -3.40 -9.73 -26.99
CA THR A 34 -2.82 -9.65 -28.33
C THR A 34 -1.31 -9.90 -28.21
N PHE A 35 -0.93 -11.17 -28.31
CA PHE A 35 0.45 -11.60 -28.53
C PHE A 35 0.95 -10.95 -29.82
N SER A 36 1.87 -9.99 -29.70
CA SER A 36 2.53 -9.38 -30.85
C SER A 36 3.50 -10.39 -31.46
N GLU A 37 3.12 -10.96 -32.61
CA GLU A 37 4.04 -11.67 -33.49
C GLU A 37 5.20 -10.74 -33.91
N PRO A 38 6.47 -11.17 -33.82
CA PRO A 38 7.56 -10.42 -34.39
C PRO A 38 7.48 -10.52 -35.92
N MET A 39 7.06 -9.44 -36.58
CA MET A 39 7.07 -9.32 -38.04
C MET A 39 8.50 -9.50 -38.58
N MET A 40 8.68 -10.50 -39.44
CA MET A 40 9.91 -10.76 -40.19
C MET A 40 10.27 -9.53 -41.04
N THR A 41 11.31 -8.80 -40.64
CA THR A 41 11.93 -7.79 -41.50
C THR A 41 12.65 -8.50 -42.63
N LYS A 42 12.00 -8.60 -43.79
CA LYS A 42 12.64 -8.99 -45.05
C LYS A 42 13.80 -8.03 -45.35
N SER A 43 15.02 -8.54 -45.33
CA SER A 43 16.18 -7.82 -45.86
C SER A 43 16.09 -7.84 -47.38
N SER A 44 15.62 -6.73 -47.97
CA SER A 44 15.71 -6.52 -49.42
C SER A 44 17.10 -6.00 -49.75
N PHE A 45 18.02 -6.89 -50.15
CA PHE A 45 19.25 -6.49 -50.81
C PHE A 45 18.94 -6.19 -52.28
N THR A 46 18.73 -4.91 -52.61
CA THR A 46 18.77 -4.46 -54.00
C THR A 46 20.23 -4.37 -54.41
N ALA A 47 20.68 -5.29 -55.26
CA ALA A 47 21.99 -5.26 -55.89
C ALA A 47 22.11 -3.99 -56.77
N GLY A 48 22.79 -2.97 -56.26
CA GLY A 48 23.25 -1.82 -57.03
C GLY A 48 24.49 -2.18 -57.86
N PRO A 49 24.75 -1.50 -58.99
CA PRO A 49 25.85 -1.84 -59.88
C PRO A 49 27.18 -1.66 -59.15
N SER A 50 28.01 -2.71 -59.22
CA SER A 50 29.39 -2.76 -58.77
C SER A 50 30.21 -1.64 -59.40
N SER A 51 30.41 -0.54 -58.68
CA SER A 51 31.44 0.45 -59.01
C SER A 51 32.80 -0.11 -58.60
N GLN A 52 33.54 -0.55 -59.60
CA GLN A 52 34.96 -0.89 -59.53
C GLN A 52 35.73 0.28 -58.89
N PRO A 53 36.64 0.06 -57.91
CA PRO A 53 37.40 1.17 -57.35
C PRO A 53 38.42 1.62 -58.39
N SER A 54 38.29 2.86 -58.86
CA SER A 54 39.34 3.55 -59.60
C SER A 54 40.55 3.70 -58.68
N PHE A 55 41.67 3.10 -59.07
CA PHE A 55 42.95 3.28 -58.38
C PHE A 55 43.47 4.69 -58.72
N THR A 56 43.17 5.66 -57.86
CA THR A 56 43.86 6.95 -57.88
C THR A 56 45.17 6.77 -57.12
N GLU A 57 46.27 6.74 -57.85
CA GLU A 57 47.63 6.74 -57.33
C GLU A 57 47.83 7.96 -56.41
N LEU A 58 47.98 7.70 -55.10
CA LEU A 58 48.27 8.73 -54.11
C LEU A 58 49.75 9.15 -54.21
N PRO A 59 50.07 10.45 -54.13
CA PRO A 59 51.45 10.91 -54.13
C PRO A 59 52.18 10.35 -52.91
N SER A 60 53.37 9.78 -53.14
CA SER A 60 54.27 9.21 -52.16
C SER A 60 54.64 10.21 -51.05
N GLN A 61 53.81 10.31 -50.02
CA GLN A 61 54.25 10.79 -48.71
C GLN A 61 54.61 9.56 -47.89
N ALA A 62 55.86 9.54 -47.40
CA ALA A 62 56.43 8.47 -46.61
C ALA A 62 55.47 8.05 -45.49
N PRO A 63 55.25 6.75 -45.25
CA PRO A 63 54.51 6.31 -44.08
C PRO A 63 55.20 6.89 -42.86
N HIS A 64 54.49 7.74 -42.11
CA HIS A 64 54.81 7.90 -40.70
C HIS A 64 54.70 6.51 -40.11
N VAL A 65 55.85 5.89 -39.86
CA VAL A 65 55.96 4.64 -39.11
C VAL A 65 55.19 4.89 -37.82
N PRO A 66 54.07 4.20 -37.57
CA PRO A 66 53.55 4.15 -36.23
C PRO A 66 54.62 3.40 -35.43
N ASP A 67 55.42 4.11 -34.63
CA ASP A 67 56.49 3.55 -33.78
C ASP A 67 55.94 2.61 -32.69
N HIS A 68 54.63 2.36 -32.67
CA HIS A 68 53.99 1.29 -31.93
C HIS A 68 53.31 0.36 -32.94
N ALA A 69 53.70 -0.91 -32.89
CA ALA A 69 53.09 -1.91 -33.74
C ALA A 69 51.56 -1.96 -33.48
N PRO A 70 50.69 -1.86 -34.49
CA PRO A 70 49.23 -1.75 -34.33
C PRO A 70 48.58 -2.85 -33.47
N TRP A 71 49.24 -4.00 -33.32
CA TRP A 71 48.80 -5.10 -32.47
C TRP A 71 48.91 -4.79 -30.96
N MET A 72 49.82 -3.89 -30.56
CA MET A 72 49.96 -3.48 -29.16
C MET A 72 48.79 -2.61 -28.69
N ASP A 73 48.26 -1.78 -29.59
CA ASP A 73 47.04 -0.98 -29.34
C ASP A 73 45.81 -1.88 -29.19
N LEU A 74 45.64 -2.87 -30.08
CA LEU A 74 44.57 -3.86 -29.98
C LEU A 74 44.63 -4.67 -28.68
N SER A 75 45.83 -5.06 -28.24
CA SER A 75 46.03 -5.80 -26.98
C SER A 75 45.63 -4.97 -25.76
N THR A 76 45.95 -3.67 -25.78
CA THR A 76 45.56 -2.71 -24.73
C THR A 76 44.05 -2.49 -24.73
N GLN A 77 43.42 -2.41 -25.91
CA GLN A 77 41.96 -2.30 -26.05
C GLN A 77 41.23 -3.55 -25.56
N ILE A 78 41.73 -4.76 -25.88
CA ILE A 78 41.15 -6.02 -25.38
C ILE A 78 41.27 -6.11 -23.86
N SER A 79 42.42 -5.73 -23.30
CA SER A 79 42.63 -5.72 -21.85
C SER A 79 41.72 -4.70 -21.15
N SER A 80 41.60 -3.50 -21.72
CA SER A 80 40.68 -2.44 -21.24
C SER A 80 39.21 -2.87 -21.32
N LEU A 81 38.81 -3.56 -22.40
CA LEU A 81 37.46 -4.12 -22.53
C LEU A 81 37.20 -5.22 -21.50
N GLY A 82 38.20 -6.07 -21.21
CA GLY A 82 38.12 -7.08 -20.14
C GLY A 82 37.88 -6.45 -18.77
N THR A 83 38.68 -5.45 -18.38
CA THR A 83 38.49 -4.70 -17.13
C THR A 83 37.16 -3.93 -17.12
N ARG A 84 36.75 -3.36 -18.25
CA ARG A 84 35.46 -2.64 -18.36
C ARG A 84 34.26 -3.60 -18.33
N MET A 85 34.44 -4.89 -18.64
CA MET A 85 33.39 -5.90 -18.52
C MET A 85 33.19 -6.36 -17.07
N GLU A 86 34.19 -6.19 -16.20
CA GLU A 86 34.12 -6.53 -14.77
C GLU A 86 33.33 -5.47 -13.96
N GLU A 87 33.41 -4.20 -14.36
CA GLU A 87 32.72 -3.08 -13.71
C GLU A 87 31.18 -3.20 -13.70
N PRO A 88 30.48 -3.42 -14.83
CA PRO A 88 29.04 -3.58 -14.83
C PRO A 88 28.57 -4.86 -14.12
N ALA A 89 29.38 -5.92 -14.10
CA ALA A 89 29.06 -7.14 -13.36
C ALA A 89 29.08 -6.90 -11.85
N LEU A 90 30.12 -6.22 -11.35
CA LEU A 90 30.24 -5.85 -9.94
C LEU A 90 29.13 -4.87 -9.50
N VAL A 91 28.80 -3.88 -10.34
CA VAL A 91 27.71 -2.92 -10.07
C VAL A 91 26.35 -3.60 -10.06
N HIS A 92 26.12 -4.55 -10.98
CA HIS A 92 24.89 -5.33 -11.03
C HIS A 92 24.70 -6.18 -9.77
N ASP A 93 25.75 -6.88 -9.32
CA ASP A 93 25.70 -7.70 -8.10
C ASP A 93 25.39 -6.82 -6.87
N SER A 94 26.06 -5.69 -6.73
CA SER A 94 25.83 -4.74 -5.62
C SER A 94 24.40 -4.15 -5.64
N CYS A 95 23.90 -3.79 -6.83
CA CYS A 95 22.54 -3.28 -7.00
C CYS A 95 21.49 -4.36 -6.66
N PHE A 96 21.74 -5.61 -7.05
CA PHE A 96 20.87 -6.74 -6.74
C PHE A 96 20.74 -6.95 -5.22
N TYR A 97 21.86 -7.00 -4.49
CA TYR A 97 21.85 -7.13 -3.02
C TYR A 97 21.19 -5.91 -2.34
N SER A 98 21.40 -4.70 -2.85
CA SER A 98 20.75 -3.50 -2.30
C SER A 98 19.23 -3.50 -2.52
N MET A 99 18.76 -3.98 -3.68
CA MET A 99 17.32 -4.14 -3.94
C MET A 99 16.70 -5.24 -3.07
N GLU A 100 17.41 -6.36 -2.88
CA GLU A 100 16.99 -7.45 -2.00
C GLU A 100 16.83 -6.97 -0.55
N GLU A 101 17.83 -6.25 -0.01
CA GLU A 101 17.75 -5.67 1.33
C GLU A 101 16.56 -4.70 1.48
N HIS A 102 16.32 -3.85 0.47
CA HIS A 102 15.18 -2.94 0.50
C HIS A 102 13.83 -3.67 0.46
N LEU A 103 13.74 -4.79 -0.27
CA LEU A 103 12.54 -5.64 -0.27
C LEU A 103 12.32 -6.32 1.08
N ASP A 104 13.38 -6.82 1.72
CA ASP A 104 13.30 -7.40 3.07
C ASP A 104 12.88 -6.37 4.12
N GLN A 105 13.41 -5.16 4.04
CA GLN A 105 13.00 -4.05 4.91
C GLN A 105 11.53 -3.69 4.70
N TYR A 106 11.10 -3.60 3.44
CA TYR A 106 9.70 -3.33 3.10
C TYR A 106 8.79 -4.44 3.63
N GLN A 107 9.14 -5.70 3.41
CA GLN A 107 8.39 -6.85 3.90
C GLN A 107 8.28 -6.83 5.42
N THR A 108 9.39 -6.59 6.13
CA THR A 108 9.42 -6.49 7.60
C THR A 108 8.53 -5.35 8.08
N GLY A 109 8.56 -4.19 7.41
CA GLY A 109 7.70 -3.05 7.73
C GLY A 109 6.22 -3.36 7.57
N VAL A 110 5.85 -4.05 6.49
CA VAL A 110 4.46 -4.48 6.23
C VAL A 110 4.02 -5.51 7.27
N THR A 111 4.83 -6.52 7.57
CA THR A 111 4.50 -7.53 8.60
C THR A 111 4.29 -6.89 9.96
N SER A 112 5.17 -5.98 10.38
CA SER A 112 5.04 -5.25 11.65
C SER A 112 3.76 -4.41 11.72
N GLN A 113 3.38 -3.77 10.61
CA GLN A 113 2.14 -3.03 10.54
C GLN A 113 0.91 -3.96 10.66
N PHE A 114 0.93 -5.13 10.03
CA PHE A 114 -0.13 -6.13 10.18
C PHE A 114 -0.24 -6.65 11.62
N ASP A 115 0.88 -6.95 12.27
CA ASP A 115 0.89 -7.39 13.67
C ASP A 115 0.29 -6.32 14.60
N HIS A 116 0.63 -5.05 14.37
CA HIS A 116 0.03 -3.94 15.10
C HIS A 116 -1.48 -3.84 14.88
N PHE A 117 -1.96 -4.02 13.63
CA PHE A 117 -3.39 -4.04 13.35
C PHE A 117 -4.08 -5.22 14.04
N GLN A 118 -3.50 -6.41 14.00
CA GLN A 118 -4.03 -7.61 14.65
C GLN A 118 -4.23 -7.38 16.16
N GLN A 119 -3.22 -6.84 16.85
CA GLN A 119 -3.32 -6.49 18.27
C GLN A 119 -4.40 -5.44 18.54
N HIS A 120 -4.54 -4.47 17.64
CA HIS A 120 -5.56 -3.43 17.78
C HIS A 120 -6.98 -4.02 17.64
N PHE A 121 -7.19 -4.97 16.73
CA PHE A 121 -8.47 -5.68 16.59
C PHE A 121 -8.78 -6.53 17.82
N GLU A 122 -7.81 -7.30 18.34
CA GLU A 122 -7.99 -8.09 19.56
C GLU A 122 -8.42 -7.22 20.75
N ARG A 123 -7.80 -6.05 20.92
CA ARG A 123 -8.19 -5.09 21.96
C ARG A 123 -9.60 -4.52 21.75
N ILE A 124 -10.03 -4.34 20.49
CA ILE A 124 -11.38 -3.88 20.18
C ILE A 124 -12.39 -4.97 20.52
N GLU A 125 -12.11 -6.23 20.18
CA GLU A 125 -12.95 -7.38 20.49
C GLU A 125 -13.15 -7.51 22.01
N GLU A 126 -12.07 -7.44 22.80
CA GLU A 126 -12.15 -7.48 24.27
C GLU A 126 -13.07 -6.36 24.82
N ARG A 127 -12.98 -5.16 24.25
CA ARG A 127 -13.84 -4.04 24.66
C ARG A 127 -15.30 -4.27 24.28
N ILE A 128 -15.58 -4.85 23.12
CA ILE A 128 -16.94 -5.19 22.70
C ILE A 128 -17.53 -6.24 23.64
N ASP A 129 -16.77 -7.30 23.95
CA ASP A 129 -17.21 -8.35 24.88
C ASP A 129 -17.52 -7.79 26.26
N GLN A 130 -16.67 -6.88 26.77
CA GLN A 130 -16.91 -6.20 28.04
C GLN A 130 -18.17 -5.31 28.00
N GLN A 131 -18.39 -4.59 26.89
CA GLN A 131 -19.59 -3.79 26.71
C GLN A 131 -20.84 -4.67 26.67
N GLN A 132 -20.80 -5.78 25.95
CA GLN A 132 -21.91 -6.74 25.87
C GLN A 132 -22.26 -7.29 27.25
N ALA A 133 -21.27 -7.75 28.03
CA ALA A 133 -21.50 -8.22 29.39
C ALA A 133 -22.11 -7.15 30.31
N THR A 134 -21.76 -5.88 30.09
CA THR A 134 -22.35 -4.76 30.85
C THR A 134 -23.81 -4.52 30.48
N PHE A 135 -24.16 -4.65 29.19
CA PHE A 135 -25.54 -4.56 28.73
C PHE A 135 -26.38 -5.71 29.27
N ASP A 136 -25.90 -6.95 29.20
CA ASP A 136 -26.60 -8.12 29.74
C ASP A 136 -26.86 -7.97 31.24
N HIS A 137 -25.88 -7.44 31.98
CA HIS A 137 -26.04 -7.15 33.40
C HIS A 137 -27.11 -6.08 33.67
N LEU A 138 -27.17 -5.04 32.85
CA LEU A 138 -28.17 -3.98 32.98
C LEU A 138 -29.58 -4.49 32.68
N GLU A 139 -29.73 -5.31 31.65
CA GLU A 139 -30.99 -5.96 31.28
C GLU A 139 -31.53 -6.80 32.44
N GLN A 140 -30.69 -7.68 33.02
CA GLN A 140 -31.05 -8.46 34.21
C GLN A 140 -31.48 -7.58 35.40
N ARG A 141 -30.83 -6.43 35.60
CA ARG A 141 -31.21 -5.49 36.66
C ARG A 141 -32.56 -4.84 36.40
N MET A 142 -32.88 -4.54 35.14
CA MET A 142 -34.18 -3.99 34.73
C MET A 142 -35.28 -5.01 34.98
N ASP A 143 -35.12 -6.25 34.52
CA ASP A 143 -36.08 -7.34 34.73
C ASP A 143 -36.38 -7.57 36.23
N ARG A 144 -35.33 -7.51 37.05
CA ARG A 144 -35.47 -7.65 38.51
C ARG A 144 -36.27 -6.50 39.12
N ILE A 145 -36.04 -5.27 38.66
CA ILE A 145 -36.77 -4.08 39.13
C ILE A 145 -38.23 -4.19 38.71
N GLU A 146 -38.51 -4.53 37.45
CA GLU A 146 -39.87 -4.70 36.93
C GLU A 146 -40.63 -5.78 37.70
N SER A 147 -40.00 -6.94 37.93
CA SER A 147 -40.57 -8.02 38.74
C SER A 147 -40.90 -7.56 40.16
N ARG A 148 -40.00 -6.79 40.79
CA ARG A 148 -40.24 -6.23 42.13
C ARG A 148 -41.40 -5.24 42.11
N GLN A 149 -41.47 -4.35 41.12
CA GLN A 149 -42.55 -3.38 40.99
C GLN A 149 -43.90 -4.07 40.79
N ALA A 150 -43.97 -5.09 39.91
CA ALA A 150 -45.17 -5.86 39.67
C ALA A 150 -45.64 -6.58 40.94
N SER A 151 -44.73 -7.22 41.67
CA SER A 151 -45.05 -7.89 42.94
C SER A 151 -45.53 -6.91 44.01
N GLN A 152 -44.86 -5.77 44.17
CA GLN A 152 -45.26 -4.75 45.16
C GLN A 152 -46.63 -4.14 44.82
N HIS A 153 -46.89 -3.92 43.53
CA HIS A 153 -48.18 -3.43 43.07
C HIS A 153 -49.29 -4.44 43.35
N GLU A 154 -49.07 -5.72 43.07
CA GLU A 154 -50.06 -6.77 43.36
C GLU A 154 -50.32 -6.90 44.87
N GLU A 155 -49.28 -6.85 45.70
CA GLU A 155 -49.42 -6.89 47.16
C GLU A 155 -50.23 -5.69 47.69
N MET A 156 -49.93 -4.48 47.20
CA MET A 156 -50.68 -3.27 47.53
C MET A 156 -52.15 -3.38 47.11
N MET A 157 -52.43 -3.91 45.92
CA MET A 157 -53.79 -4.12 45.44
C MET A 157 -54.53 -5.19 46.23
N ALA A 158 -53.85 -6.27 46.62
CA ALA A 158 -54.42 -7.29 47.50
C ALA A 158 -54.77 -6.73 48.88
N TYR A 159 -53.89 -5.91 49.46
CA TYR A 159 -54.15 -5.20 50.72
C TYR A 159 -55.37 -4.27 50.61
N LEU A 160 -55.45 -3.45 49.56
CA LEU A 160 -56.58 -2.55 49.33
C LEU A 160 -57.90 -3.32 49.21
N ARG A 161 -57.94 -4.42 48.45
CA ARG A 161 -59.12 -5.29 48.33
C ARG A 161 -59.52 -5.92 49.67
N SER A 162 -58.56 -6.21 50.55
CA SER A 162 -58.83 -6.73 51.89
C SER A 162 -59.41 -5.67 52.84
N VAL A 163 -58.95 -4.42 52.77
CA VAL A 163 -59.44 -3.33 53.64
C VAL A 163 -60.75 -2.74 53.11
N PHE A 164 -60.97 -2.76 51.80
CA PHE A 164 -62.16 -2.26 51.12
C PHE A 164 -62.74 -3.34 50.19
N PRO A 165 -63.55 -4.28 50.73
CA PRO A 165 -64.17 -5.31 49.90
C PRO A 165 -65.17 -4.68 48.92
N PRO A 166 -65.30 -5.23 47.69
CA PRO A 166 -66.24 -4.71 46.71
C PRO A 166 -67.69 -4.84 47.23
N PRO A 167 -68.58 -3.89 46.87
CA PRO A 167 -69.98 -3.98 47.25
C PRO A 167 -70.63 -5.25 46.66
N PRO A 168 -71.60 -5.85 47.36
CA PRO A 168 -72.28 -7.03 46.88
C PRO A 168 -72.97 -6.76 45.53
N PRO A 169 -73.03 -7.76 44.62
CA PRO A 169 -73.71 -7.60 43.34
C PRO A 169 -75.17 -7.22 43.56
N GLN A 170 -75.66 -6.25 42.78
CA GLN A 170 -77.05 -5.83 42.84
C GLN A 170 -77.95 -6.84 42.10
N PRO A 171 -79.15 -7.15 42.64
CA PRO A 171 -80.09 -8.13 42.07
C PRO A 171 -80.74 -7.68 40.77
#